data_AF-A0A8S0TBN8-F1
#
_entry.id   AF-A0A8S0TBN8-F1
#
_cell.length_a   1.000
_cell.length_b   1.000
_cell.length_c   1.000
_cell.angle_alpha   90.00
_cell.angle_beta   90.00
_cell.angle_gamma   90.00
#
_symmetry.space_group_name_H-M   'P 1'
#
loop_
_entity.id
_entity.type
_entity.pdbx_description
1 polymer ?
#
loop_
_entity_poly.entity_id
_entity_poly.type
_entity_poly.pdbx_seq_one_letter_code
_entity_poly.pdbx_strand_id
1 'polypeptide(L)'
;MPSSISLSSFSLLSEPRCRHRHHHHHLSTAVHRKTPFHAAPLSIKNSTNNKPPPPQPTKTTSWVSPDWLTSLTKSFTTFGPKDDSNIPIASAKLEDVSDLLGGALFLPLFKWMNEYGPIYRLSAGPRNFVIVSDPAIAKHVLRNYGTKYAKGLVAEVSEFLFGSGFAIAEGSLWTVRRRAVVPSLHKKYLSIIVERVFCRCAQRLVEKLKSDVLNGSSVNMEEKFSQLTLDVIGLAIFNYNFDSLTTNNPVIDAVYTALKEAEMRSTDLLPYWKIEALCKVVPRQIKAEKAVFLIRQTVEELISKCREIVENEGERINEEEYVNDTDPSILRFLLASREEVSSAQLRDDLLSMLVAGHETTGSVLTWTSYLLSKDPSALRKVQEEVDRVLQGRLPTYEDIKNLKFLTHCIIESMRLYPHPPVICKFSFSI
;
A
#
# COMPACT_ATOMS: atom_id res chain seq x y z
N MET A 1 77.82 -33.65 4.17
CA MET A 1 77.35 -32.25 4.08
C MET A 1 75.91 -32.20 4.58
N PRO A 2 75.60 -31.28 5.49
CA PRO A 2 75.26 -31.71 6.85
C PRO A 2 73.87 -31.18 7.31
N SER A 3 73.15 -31.92 8.17
CA SER A 3 72.94 -31.62 9.62
C SER A 3 71.82 -30.59 9.89
N SER A 4 70.89 -30.69 10.84
CA SER A 4 70.70 -31.58 12.00
C SER A 4 69.64 -30.96 12.94
N ILE A 5 68.99 -31.79 13.77
CA ILE A 5 68.45 -31.53 15.15
C ILE A 5 67.15 -30.70 15.25
N SER A 6 66.00 -31.17 15.78
CA SER A 6 65.56 -31.79 17.07
C SER A 6 65.03 -30.81 18.14
N LEU A 7 63.80 -31.10 18.61
CA LEU A 7 63.26 -30.96 19.99
C LEU A 7 63.15 -29.53 20.59
N SER A 8 62.25 -29.15 21.49
CA SER A 8 60.99 -29.63 22.10
C SER A 8 60.63 -28.63 23.24
N SER A 9 59.37 -28.64 23.71
CA SER A 9 58.93 -28.30 25.09
C SER A 9 58.77 -26.81 25.46
N PHE A 10 57.57 -26.29 25.80
CA PHE A 10 56.75 -26.38 27.03
C PHE A 10 57.23 -25.54 28.24
N SER A 11 56.27 -24.76 28.78
CA SER A 11 56.03 -24.45 30.21
C SER A 11 56.55 -23.13 30.84
N LEU A 12 55.56 -22.28 31.17
CA LEU A 12 55.20 -21.77 32.52
C LEU A 12 56.02 -20.69 33.28
N LEU A 13 55.21 -19.81 33.92
CA LEU A 13 55.44 -18.98 35.12
C LEU A 13 56.28 -17.70 34.88
N SER A 14 56.02 -16.53 35.48
CA SER A 14 55.45 -16.21 36.80
C SER A 14 55.19 -14.70 36.93
N GLU A 15 54.30 -14.32 37.86
CA GLU A 15 54.13 -12.96 38.43
C GLU A 15 55.45 -12.31 38.92
N PRO A 16 55.42 -11.02 39.27
CA PRO A 16 55.55 -10.74 40.70
C PRO A 16 54.58 -9.68 41.28
N ARG A 17 54.17 -9.93 42.52
CA ARG A 17 53.47 -9.04 43.47
C ARG A 17 54.45 -8.16 44.26
N CYS A 18 54.00 -6.99 44.73
CA CYS A 18 53.86 -6.66 46.19
C CYS A 18 53.47 -5.18 46.42
N ARG A 19 52.33 -4.92 47.10
CA ARG A 19 52.14 -4.40 48.50
C ARG A 19 52.40 -2.88 48.66
N HIS A 20 51.70 -2.06 49.45
CA HIS A 20 50.60 -2.15 50.43
C HIS A 20 50.18 -0.69 50.76
N ARG A 21 48.89 -0.42 51.02
CA ARG A 21 48.44 0.20 52.30
C ARG A 21 46.91 0.22 52.45
N HIS A 22 46.51 -0.09 53.67
CA HIS A 22 45.17 -0.21 54.22
C HIS A 22 44.44 1.13 54.39
N HIS A 23 43.10 1.10 54.32
CA HIS A 23 42.28 1.45 55.49
C HIS A 23 40.91 0.74 55.46
N HIS A 24 40.61 0.08 56.58
CA HIS A 24 39.33 -0.54 56.93
C HIS A 24 38.27 0.52 57.26
N HIS A 25 36.99 0.23 56.98
CA HIS A 25 35.95 0.17 58.03
C HIS A 25 34.71 -0.66 57.62
N HIS A 26 34.46 -1.70 58.44
CA HIS A 26 33.22 -2.43 58.79
C HIS A 26 31.88 -2.03 58.13
N LEU A 27 31.18 -2.96 57.46
CA LEU A 27 30.23 -3.99 57.97
C LEU A 27 28.88 -3.42 58.47
N SER A 28 27.78 -3.75 57.77
CA SER A 28 26.70 -4.56 58.37
C SER A 28 25.72 -5.09 57.32
N THR A 29 25.51 -6.40 57.38
CA THR A 29 24.52 -7.23 56.69
C THR A 29 23.08 -6.96 57.15
N ALA A 30 22.12 -7.03 56.23
CA ALA A 30 20.75 -7.41 56.55
C ALA A 30 20.11 -8.15 55.34
N VAL A 31 19.89 -9.44 55.54
CA VAL A 31 19.11 -10.34 54.70
C VAL A 31 17.63 -10.07 54.94
N HIS A 32 16.81 -9.87 53.90
CA HIS A 32 15.40 -10.28 53.96
C HIS A 32 14.70 -10.41 52.59
N ARG A 33 14.27 -11.66 52.34
CA ARG A 33 12.98 -12.14 51.81
C ARG A 33 12.49 -11.70 50.42
N LYS A 34 12.42 -12.72 49.54
CA LYS A 34 11.47 -12.87 48.43
C LYS A 34 10.03 -12.89 48.95
N THR A 35 9.14 -12.13 48.30
CA THR A 35 7.70 -12.40 48.20
C THR A 35 7.12 -11.77 46.91
N PRO A 36 6.01 -12.31 46.39
CA PRO A 36 5.68 -12.27 44.96
C PRO A 36 4.78 -11.08 44.57
N PHE A 37 4.82 -10.73 43.28
CA PHE A 37 3.88 -9.78 42.66
C PHE A 37 2.46 -10.35 42.71
N HIS A 38 1.63 -9.80 43.60
CA HIS A 38 0.18 -9.96 43.56
C HIS A 38 -0.41 -8.98 42.52
N ALA A 39 -1.11 -9.54 41.54
CA ALA A 39 -2.00 -8.80 40.65
C ALA A 39 -3.17 -8.21 41.46
N ALA A 40 -3.34 -6.89 41.42
CA ALA A 40 -4.52 -6.21 41.93
C ALA A 40 -5.63 -6.25 40.86
N PRO A 41 -6.88 -6.63 41.21
CA PRO A 41 -7.99 -6.57 40.27
C PRO A 41 -8.52 -5.13 40.19
N LEU A 42 -8.49 -4.54 39.00
CA LEU A 42 -9.19 -3.29 38.71
C LEU A 42 -10.71 -3.54 38.72
N SER A 43 -11.33 -3.25 39.87
CA SER A 43 -12.78 -3.21 40.04
C SER A 43 -13.35 -1.97 39.36
N ILE A 44 -14.04 -2.16 38.24
CA ILE A 44 -14.88 -1.12 37.61
C ILE A 44 -16.11 -0.91 38.50
N LYS A 45 -16.15 0.20 39.24
CA LYS A 45 -17.36 0.64 39.95
C LYS A 45 -18.34 1.24 38.93
N ASN A 46 -19.43 0.53 38.66
CA ASN A 46 -20.62 1.08 38.04
C ASN A 46 -21.28 2.09 38.99
N SER A 47 -21.20 3.38 38.67
CA SER A 47 -22.02 4.42 39.27
C SER A 47 -23.17 4.75 38.33
N THR A 48 -24.32 4.12 38.54
CA THR A 48 -25.59 4.51 37.94
C THR A 48 -26.03 5.86 38.51
N ASN A 49 -25.81 6.94 37.77
CA ASN A 49 -26.33 8.26 38.09
C ASN A 49 -27.50 8.56 37.15
N ASN A 50 -28.73 8.37 37.65
CA ASN A 50 -29.96 8.73 36.95
C ASN A 50 -30.12 10.26 36.93
N LYS A 51 -29.80 10.90 35.80
CA LYS A 51 -30.29 12.24 35.44
C LYS A 51 -30.83 12.21 34.00
N PRO A 52 -32.01 12.80 33.72
CA PRO A 52 -32.56 12.86 32.38
C PRO A 52 -31.68 13.75 31.48
N PRO A 53 -31.59 13.45 30.17
CA PRO A 53 -30.74 14.21 29.26
C PRO A 53 -31.29 15.62 29.02
N PRO A 54 -30.42 16.63 28.82
CA PRO A 54 -30.85 17.98 28.45
C PRO A 54 -31.48 17.99 27.04
N PRO A 55 -32.40 18.93 26.75
CA PRO A 55 -33.07 19.00 25.46
C PRO A 55 -32.04 19.24 24.34
N GLN A 56 -32.15 18.45 23.27
CA GLN A 56 -31.28 18.57 22.10
C GLN A 56 -31.45 19.94 21.42
N PRO A 57 -30.37 20.53 20.86
CA PRO A 57 -30.51 21.74 20.05
C PRO A 57 -31.33 21.41 18.80
N THR A 58 -32.35 22.23 18.52
CA THR A 58 -33.10 22.21 17.27
C THR A 58 -32.13 22.28 16.09
N LYS A 59 -32.03 21.20 15.32
CA LYS A 59 -31.29 21.17 14.06
C LYS A 59 -31.88 22.24 13.14
N THR A 60 -31.12 23.30 12.90
CA THR A 60 -31.34 24.22 11.78
C THR A 60 -31.34 23.40 10.50
N THR A 61 -32.49 23.33 9.84
CA THR A 61 -32.65 22.77 8.49
C THR A 61 -31.73 23.53 7.55
N SER A 62 -30.64 22.89 7.13
CA SER A 62 -29.82 23.32 6.00
C SER A 62 -30.73 23.48 4.78
N TRP A 63 -30.70 24.66 4.17
CA TRP A 63 -31.55 25.08 3.05
C TRP A 63 -31.20 24.42 1.70
N VAL A 64 -30.58 23.24 1.74
CA VAL A 64 -30.25 22.41 0.57
C VAL A 64 -30.37 20.92 0.97
N SER A 65 -31.59 20.45 1.29
CA SER A 65 -31.87 19.01 1.33
C SER A 65 -32.49 18.59 0.00
N PRO A 66 -31.82 17.76 -0.83
CA PRO A 66 -32.41 17.30 -2.06
C PRO A 66 -33.26 16.04 -1.83
N ASP A 67 -34.30 16.16 -1.01
CA ASP A 67 -35.34 15.12 -0.87
C ASP A 67 -36.02 14.85 -2.24
N TRP A 68 -35.99 15.86 -3.12
CA TRP A 68 -36.44 15.74 -4.51
C TRP A 68 -35.58 14.78 -5.34
N LEU A 69 -34.28 14.58 -5.06
CA LEU A 69 -33.41 13.68 -5.84
C LEU A 69 -33.72 12.20 -5.56
N THR A 70 -33.97 11.83 -4.30
CA THR A 70 -34.37 10.48 -3.89
C THR A 70 -35.82 10.19 -4.29
N SER A 71 -36.71 11.19 -4.23
CA SER A 71 -38.09 11.05 -4.69
C SER A 71 -38.22 10.99 -6.22
N LEU A 72 -37.40 11.71 -6.97
CA LEU A 72 -37.34 11.59 -8.43
C LEU A 72 -36.81 10.23 -8.87
N THR A 73 -35.83 9.66 -8.17
CA THR A 73 -35.32 8.33 -8.51
C THR A 73 -36.36 7.24 -8.26
N LYS A 74 -37.17 7.34 -7.19
CA LYS A 74 -38.37 6.48 -7.06
C LYS A 74 -39.32 6.68 -8.25
N SER A 75 -39.65 7.92 -8.61
CA SER A 75 -40.54 8.20 -9.75
C SER A 75 -40.00 7.74 -11.10
N PHE A 76 -38.68 7.73 -11.33
CA PHE A 76 -38.09 7.22 -12.58
C PHE A 76 -37.91 5.69 -12.58
N THR A 77 -37.76 5.05 -11.41
CA THR A 77 -37.59 3.58 -11.30
C THR A 77 -38.91 2.83 -11.15
N THR A 78 -39.97 3.43 -10.58
CA THR A 78 -41.31 2.82 -10.53
C THR A 78 -42.09 2.99 -11.83
N PHE A 79 -41.64 3.84 -12.76
CA PHE A 79 -42.27 4.04 -14.08
C PHE A 79 -41.41 3.55 -15.27
N GLY A 80 -40.30 2.86 -15.02
CA GLY A 80 -39.57 2.13 -16.06
C GLY A 80 -40.23 0.78 -16.37
N PRO A 81 -40.13 0.28 -17.62
CA PRO A 81 -40.56 -1.09 -17.94
C PRO A 81 -39.89 -2.08 -16.98
N LYS A 82 -40.57 -3.19 -16.64
CA LYS A 82 -39.97 -4.28 -15.83
C LYS A 82 -38.60 -4.61 -16.41
N ASP A 83 -37.55 -4.42 -15.61
CA ASP A 83 -36.19 -4.80 -16.01
C ASP A 83 -36.10 -6.33 -16.06
N ASP A 84 -35.93 -6.88 -17.26
CA ASP A 84 -35.82 -8.33 -17.51
C ASP A 84 -34.52 -8.93 -16.95
N SER A 85 -33.65 -8.14 -16.33
CA SER A 85 -32.38 -8.60 -15.75
C SER A 85 -32.54 -9.57 -14.56
N ASN A 86 -33.70 -9.57 -13.89
CA ASN A 86 -33.94 -10.31 -12.64
C ASN A 86 -32.94 -9.98 -11.50
N ILE A 87 -32.25 -8.84 -11.56
CA ILE A 87 -31.32 -8.40 -10.52
C ILE A 87 -32.10 -7.57 -9.47
N PRO A 88 -32.08 -7.94 -8.17
CA PRO A 88 -32.72 -7.16 -7.11
C PRO A 88 -32.20 -5.74 -7.05
N ILE A 89 -33.06 -4.75 -6.81
CA ILE A 89 -32.66 -3.34 -6.68
C ILE A 89 -32.59 -2.98 -5.20
N ALA A 90 -31.41 -2.57 -4.74
CA ALA A 90 -31.20 -2.13 -3.36
C ALA A 90 -31.88 -0.78 -3.10
N SER A 91 -32.60 -0.67 -1.99
CA SER A 91 -33.22 0.58 -1.57
C SER A 91 -32.23 1.42 -0.75
N ALA A 92 -31.50 2.30 -1.42
CA ALA A 92 -30.56 3.20 -0.75
C ALA A 92 -31.27 4.36 -0.04
N LYS A 93 -31.02 4.55 1.25
CA LYS A 93 -31.44 5.73 2.02
C LYS A 93 -30.35 6.81 1.97
N LEU A 94 -30.69 8.03 2.40
CA LEU A 94 -29.76 9.17 2.39
C LEU A 94 -28.53 8.92 3.28
N GLU A 95 -28.70 8.24 4.41
CA GLU A 95 -27.60 7.79 5.28
C GLU A 95 -26.63 6.86 4.53
N ASP A 96 -27.16 5.90 3.77
CA ASP A 96 -26.34 4.98 2.98
C ASP A 96 -25.59 5.74 1.86
N VAL A 97 -26.21 6.74 1.23
CA VAL A 97 -25.55 7.60 0.22
C VAL A 97 -24.43 8.44 0.85
N SER A 98 -24.63 8.93 2.07
CA SER A 98 -23.59 9.64 2.82
C SER A 98 -22.39 8.71 3.11
N ASP A 99 -22.63 7.46 3.47
CA ASP A 99 -21.56 6.47 3.71
C ASP A 99 -20.83 6.08 2.42
N LEU A 100 -21.56 5.93 1.31
CA LEU A 100 -21.00 5.66 -0.02
C LEU A 100 -20.05 6.78 -0.48
N LEU A 101 -20.38 8.04 -0.19
CA LEU A 101 -19.59 9.21 -0.58
C LEU A 101 -18.55 9.62 0.48
N GLY A 102 -18.71 9.20 1.73
CA GLY A 102 -17.92 9.62 2.89
C GLY A 102 -16.70 8.74 3.19
N GLY A 103 -16.35 7.79 2.31
CA GLY A 103 -15.19 6.90 2.48
C GLY A 103 -15.48 5.59 3.22
N ALA A 104 -16.74 5.33 3.59
CA ALA A 104 -17.16 4.09 4.25
C ALA A 104 -17.92 3.14 3.30
N LEU A 105 -17.55 3.14 2.01
CA LEU A 105 -18.23 2.42 0.92
C LEU A 105 -18.59 0.97 1.27
N PHE A 106 -17.72 0.25 1.96
CA PHE A 106 -17.91 -1.17 2.28
C PHE A 106 -19.05 -1.43 3.28
N LEU A 107 -19.42 -0.46 4.14
CA LEU A 107 -20.48 -0.63 5.14
C LEU A 107 -21.86 -0.87 4.49
N PRO A 108 -22.40 0.04 3.65
CA PRO A 108 -23.68 -0.18 3.00
C PRO A 108 -23.62 -1.36 2.01
N LEU A 109 -22.49 -1.55 1.31
CA LEU A 109 -22.38 -2.67 0.37
C LEU A 109 -22.44 -4.04 1.07
N PHE A 110 -21.81 -4.19 2.25
CA PHE A 110 -21.87 -5.42 3.03
C PHE A 110 -23.26 -5.64 3.64
N LYS A 111 -23.92 -4.58 4.12
CA LYS A 111 -25.32 -4.61 4.57
C LYS A 111 -26.25 -5.13 3.47
N TRP A 112 -26.16 -4.57 2.27
CA TRP A 112 -27.00 -4.97 1.14
C TRP A 112 -26.64 -6.33 0.56
N MET A 113 -25.39 -6.77 0.67
CA MET A 113 -25.02 -8.15 0.35
C MET A 113 -25.79 -9.14 1.23
N ASN A 114 -25.93 -8.86 2.53
CA ASN A 114 -26.68 -9.74 3.44
C ASN A 114 -28.20 -9.69 3.21
N GLU A 115 -28.73 -8.56 2.72
CA GLU A 115 -30.16 -8.34 2.50
C GLU A 115 -30.65 -8.83 1.12
N TYR A 116 -29.92 -8.47 0.05
CA TYR A 116 -30.30 -8.76 -1.34
C TYR A 116 -29.52 -9.91 -1.95
N GLY A 117 -28.48 -10.39 -1.27
CA GLY A 117 -27.72 -11.57 -1.65
C GLY A 117 -26.52 -11.30 -2.57
N PRO A 118 -26.12 -12.31 -3.38
CA PRO A 118 -24.82 -12.33 -4.08
C PRO A 118 -24.69 -11.29 -5.21
N ILE A 119 -25.80 -10.78 -5.73
CA ILE A 119 -25.83 -9.81 -6.81
C ILE A 119 -27.04 -8.89 -6.64
N TYR A 120 -26.83 -7.58 -6.75
CA TYR A 120 -27.90 -6.59 -6.66
C TYR A 120 -27.52 -5.32 -7.42
N ARG A 121 -28.52 -4.50 -7.75
CA ARG A 121 -28.37 -3.22 -8.43
C ARG A 121 -28.45 -2.09 -7.42
N LEU A 122 -27.46 -1.21 -7.43
CA LEU A 122 -27.45 0.06 -6.71
C LEU A 122 -27.71 1.18 -7.71
N SER A 123 -28.88 1.80 -7.64
CA SER A 123 -29.26 2.96 -8.47
C SER A 123 -29.34 4.20 -7.61
N ALA A 124 -28.30 5.04 -7.67
CA ALA A 124 -28.17 6.27 -6.88
C ALA A 124 -27.94 7.46 -7.83
N GLY A 125 -29.01 8.20 -8.13
CA GLY A 125 -28.97 9.34 -9.05
C GLY A 125 -28.48 8.93 -10.46
N PRO A 126 -27.43 9.57 -11.02
CA PRO A 126 -26.92 9.25 -12.35
C PRO A 126 -26.09 7.95 -12.39
N ARG A 127 -25.82 7.33 -11.23
CA ARG A 127 -24.99 6.13 -11.14
C ARG A 127 -25.86 4.88 -11.02
N ASN A 128 -25.56 3.88 -11.84
CA ASN A 128 -26.19 2.58 -11.81
C ASN A 128 -25.10 1.51 -11.79
N PHE A 129 -24.95 0.84 -10.65
CA PHE A 129 -23.95 -0.20 -10.44
C PHE A 129 -24.63 -1.54 -10.22
N VAL A 130 -24.13 -2.59 -10.88
CA VAL A 130 -24.41 -3.96 -10.47
C VAL A 130 -23.31 -4.37 -9.51
N ILE A 131 -23.68 -4.60 -8.25
CA ILE A 131 -22.77 -5.03 -7.20
C ILE A 131 -22.73 -6.55 -7.20
N VAL A 132 -21.52 -7.12 -7.27
CA VAL A 132 -21.27 -8.56 -7.29
C VAL A 132 -20.48 -8.92 -6.04
N SER A 133 -21.02 -9.85 -5.25
CA SER A 133 -20.41 -10.41 -4.04
C SER A 133 -20.31 -11.94 -4.08
N ASP A 134 -20.49 -12.55 -5.25
CA ASP A 134 -20.34 -13.99 -5.48
C ASP A 134 -19.04 -14.35 -6.21
N PRO A 135 -18.27 -15.35 -5.73
CA PRO A 135 -17.02 -15.76 -6.36
C PRO A 135 -17.15 -16.27 -7.81
N ALA A 136 -18.24 -16.97 -8.15
CA ALA A 136 -18.43 -17.52 -9.50
C ALA A 136 -18.77 -16.41 -10.50
N ILE A 137 -19.61 -15.45 -10.12
CA ILE A 137 -19.92 -14.27 -10.93
C ILE A 137 -18.69 -13.38 -11.05
N ALA A 138 -17.95 -13.13 -9.96
CA ALA A 138 -16.70 -12.36 -9.99
C ALA A 138 -15.68 -13.01 -10.94
N LYS A 139 -15.51 -14.35 -10.88
CA LYS A 139 -14.67 -15.11 -11.82
C LYS A 139 -15.12 -14.94 -13.26
N HIS A 140 -16.43 -14.97 -13.54
CA HIS A 140 -16.97 -14.72 -14.87
C HIS A 140 -16.58 -13.32 -15.38
N VAL A 141 -16.82 -12.29 -14.58
CA VAL A 141 -16.55 -10.90 -14.94
C VAL A 141 -15.05 -10.68 -15.19
N LEU A 142 -14.20 -11.14 -14.27
CA LEU A 142 -12.76 -10.90 -14.32
C LEU A 142 -12.05 -11.70 -15.44
N ARG A 143 -12.48 -12.94 -15.73
CA ARG A 143 -11.88 -13.75 -16.79
C ARG A 143 -12.31 -13.32 -18.20
N ASN A 144 -13.44 -12.65 -18.36
CA ASN A 144 -13.93 -12.14 -19.64
C ASN A 144 -13.52 -10.67 -19.89
N TYR A 145 -12.41 -10.22 -19.29
CA TYR A 145 -11.85 -8.90 -19.55
C TYR A 145 -11.39 -8.77 -21.01
N GLY A 146 -11.58 -7.59 -21.60
CA GLY A 146 -11.18 -7.27 -22.98
C GLY A 146 -12.10 -7.83 -24.07
N THR A 147 -13.04 -8.71 -23.71
CA THR A 147 -14.07 -9.24 -24.63
C THR A 147 -15.46 -8.74 -24.25
N LYS A 148 -15.87 -8.93 -22.98
CA LYS A 148 -17.18 -8.51 -22.47
C LYS A 148 -17.10 -7.35 -21.49
N TYR A 149 -15.99 -7.28 -20.74
CA TYR A 149 -15.82 -6.30 -19.67
C TYR A 149 -14.56 -5.44 -19.88
N ALA A 150 -14.73 -4.14 -19.72
CA ALA A 150 -13.71 -3.10 -19.69
C ALA A 150 -13.47 -2.59 -18.26
N LYS A 151 -12.45 -1.74 -18.07
CA LYS A 151 -12.16 -1.00 -16.82
C LYS A 151 -13.19 0.09 -16.55
N GLY A 152 -13.77 0.69 -17.59
CA GLY A 152 -14.84 1.69 -17.49
C GLY A 152 -14.44 2.90 -16.65
N LEU A 153 -15.26 3.22 -15.65
CA LEU A 153 -15.12 4.41 -14.81
C LEU A 153 -13.72 4.58 -14.20
N VAL A 154 -13.04 3.48 -13.85
CA VAL A 154 -11.68 3.55 -13.26
C VAL A 154 -10.69 4.18 -14.22
N ALA A 155 -10.73 3.82 -15.51
CA ALA A 155 -9.85 4.40 -16.50
C ALA A 155 -10.18 5.89 -16.71
N GLU A 156 -11.47 6.22 -16.78
CA GLU A 156 -11.97 7.59 -16.98
C GLU A 156 -11.56 8.55 -15.86
N VAL A 157 -11.71 8.15 -14.59
CA VAL A 157 -11.45 9.04 -13.44
C VAL A 157 -9.96 9.24 -13.16
N SER A 158 -9.09 8.36 -13.68
CA SER A 158 -7.66 8.36 -13.39
C SER A 158 -6.78 8.69 -14.61
N GLU A 159 -7.38 8.92 -15.79
CA GLU A 159 -6.70 9.36 -17.01
C GLU A 159 -5.87 10.64 -16.79
N PHE A 160 -6.38 11.59 -15.99
CA PHE A 160 -5.65 12.84 -15.71
C PHE A 160 -4.28 12.60 -15.05
N LEU A 161 -4.15 11.52 -14.29
CA LEU A 161 -2.91 11.11 -13.62
C LEU A 161 -2.08 10.21 -14.55
N PHE A 162 -2.66 9.09 -14.98
CA PHE A 162 -1.94 8.02 -15.67
C PHE A 162 -1.82 8.19 -17.18
N GLY A 163 -2.52 9.15 -17.79
CA GLY A 163 -2.57 9.31 -19.24
C GLY A 163 -2.97 8.01 -19.93
N SER A 164 -2.10 7.46 -20.77
CA SER A 164 -2.32 6.19 -21.46
C SER A 164 -1.55 5.01 -20.85
N GLY A 165 -1.15 5.10 -19.58
CA GLY A 165 -0.38 4.07 -18.88
C GLY A 165 -1.12 2.73 -18.83
N PHE A 166 -0.39 1.62 -18.98
CA PHE A 166 -1.01 0.30 -19.13
C PHE A 166 -1.90 -0.14 -17.95
N ALA A 167 -1.74 0.43 -16.75
CA ALA A 167 -2.64 0.15 -15.63
C ALA A 167 -4.11 0.54 -15.95
N ILE A 168 -4.33 1.52 -16.82
CA ILE A 168 -5.67 1.97 -17.23
C ILE A 168 -5.96 1.84 -18.74
N ALA A 169 -4.93 1.71 -19.57
CA ALA A 169 -5.10 1.46 -21.00
C ALA A 169 -5.86 0.15 -21.28
N GLU A 170 -6.48 0.07 -22.46
CA GLU A 170 -7.22 -1.09 -22.94
C GLU A 170 -6.77 -1.51 -24.36
N GLY A 171 -7.33 -2.61 -24.87
CA GLY A 171 -7.13 -3.06 -26.25
C GLY A 171 -5.68 -3.40 -26.61
N SER A 172 -5.28 -3.01 -27.83
CA SER A 172 -3.96 -3.29 -28.38
C SER A 172 -2.85 -2.59 -27.59
N LEU A 173 -3.05 -1.34 -27.17
CA LEU A 173 -2.08 -0.59 -26.38
C LEU A 173 -1.75 -1.32 -25.08
N TRP A 174 -2.77 -1.72 -24.32
CA TRP A 174 -2.58 -2.51 -23.11
C TRP A 174 -1.83 -3.82 -23.37
N THR A 175 -2.20 -4.51 -24.45
CA THR A 175 -1.59 -5.80 -24.81
C THR A 175 -0.10 -5.66 -25.09
N VAL A 176 0.29 -4.64 -25.87
CA VAL A 176 1.69 -4.35 -26.21
C VAL A 176 2.47 -3.92 -24.97
N ARG A 177 1.98 -2.91 -24.24
CA ARG A 177 2.71 -2.36 -23.08
C ARG A 177 2.82 -3.35 -21.93
N ARG A 178 1.76 -4.12 -21.64
CA ARG A 178 1.84 -5.17 -20.61
C ARG A 178 2.84 -6.26 -20.99
N ARG A 179 2.90 -6.65 -22.26
CA ARG A 179 3.87 -7.64 -22.75
C ARG A 179 5.31 -7.13 -22.65
N ALA A 180 5.53 -5.84 -22.87
CA ALA A 180 6.83 -5.17 -22.72
C ALA A 180 7.30 -5.10 -21.25
N VAL A 181 6.37 -4.79 -20.33
CA VAL A 181 6.69 -4.54 -18.91
C VAL A 181 6.88 -5.84 -18.11
N VAL A 182 6.03 -6.85 -18.31
CA VAL A 182 6.05 -8.08 -17.49
C VAL A 182 7.42 -8.77 -17.43
N PRO A 183 8.19 -8.88 -18.53
CA PRO A 183 9.52 -9.49 -18.51
C PRO A 183 10.51 -8.83 -17.54
N SER A 184 10.36 -7.53 -17.23
CA SER A 184 11.23 -6.83 -16.27
C SER A 184 11.12 -7.35 -14.83
N LEU A 185 10.04 -8.07 -14.50
CA LEU A 185 9.73 -8.57 -13.16
C LEU A 185 10.14 -10.04 -12.97
N HIS A 186 11.21 -10.47 -13.64
CA HIS A 186 11.71 -11.83 -13.61
C HIS A 186 12.43 -12.19 -12.30
N LYS A 187 12.82 -13.46 -12.12
CA LYS A 187 13.30 -13.99 -10.84
C LYS A 187 14.61 -13.33 -10.41
N LYS A 188 15.59 -13.20 -11.32
CA LYS A 188 16.89 -12.57 -11.01
C LYS A 188 16.72 -11.10 -10.57
N TYR A 189 15.85 -10.33 -11.22
CA TYR A 189 15.49 -8.97 -10.78
C TYR A 189 14.95 -8.99 -9.34
N LEU A 190 13.94 -9.82 -9.06
CA LEU A 190 13.34 -9.89 -7.71
C LEU A 190 14.36 -10.30 -6.65
N SER A 191 15.30 -11.18 -6.97
CA SER A 191 16.36 -11.58 -6.05
C SER A 191 17.26 -10.41 -5.65
N ILE A 192 17.66 -9.59 -6.62
CA ILE A 192 18.50 -8.41 -6.40
C ILE A 192 17.73 -7.34 -5.62
N ILE A 193 16.43 -7.15 -5.91
CA ILE A 193 15.57 -6.17 -5.24
C ILE A 193 15.34 -6.55 -3.76
N VAL A 194 15.16 -7.83 -3.44
CA VAL A 194 15.04 -8.29 -2.04
C VAL A 194 16.25 -7.86 -1.22
N GLU A 195 17.46 -8.11 -1.74
CA GLU A 195 18.71 -7.82 -1.04
C GLU A 195 19.02 -6.32 -0.98
N ARG A 196 18.98 -5.63 -2.13
CA ARG A 196 19.48 -4.24 -2.24
C ARG A 196 18.45 -3.17 -1.91
N VAL A 197 17.16 -3.48 -2.04
CA VAL A 197 16.07 -2.50 -1.87
C VAL A 197 15.21 -2.85 -0.67
N PHE A 198 14.57 -4.02 -0.63
CA PHE A 198 13.62 -4.35 0.45
C PHE A 198 14.32 -4.39 1.81
N CYS A 199 15.43 -5.12 1.92
CA CYS A 199 16.19 -5.20 3.17
C CYS A 199 16.73 -3.83 3.58
N ARG A 200 17.33 -3.08 2.64
CA ARG A 200 17.89 -1.75 2.89
C ARG A 200 16.84 -0.77 3.43
N CYS A 201 15.70 -0.67 2.78
CA CYS A 201 14.63 0.23 3.18
C CYS A 201 13.99 -0.21 4.51
N ALA A 202 13.80 -1.51 4.73
CA ALA A 202 13.28 -2.03 6.00
C ALA A 202 14.23 -1.77 7.17
N GLN A 203 15.54 -1.99 6.99
CA GLN A 203 16.55 -1.66 8.01
C GLN A 203 16.53 -0.16 8.33
N ARG A 204 16.45 0.69 7.31
CA ARG A 204 16.36 2.14 7.50
C ARG A 204 15.12 2.55 8.29
N LEU A 205 13.97 1.93 8.04
CA LEU A 205 12.78 2.13 8.87
C LEU A 205 13.06 1.75 10.33
N VAL A 206 13.63 0.57 10.57
CA VAL A 206 13.99 0.12 11.93
C VAL A 206 14.95 1.10 12.61
N GLU A 207 15.94 1.64 11.90
CA GLU A 207 16.84 2.66 12.42
C GLU A 207 16.11 3.94 12.85
N LYS A 208 15.12 4.39 12.07
CA LYS A 208 14.29 5.55 12.42
C LYS A 208 13.40 5.27 13.63
N LEU A 209 12.89 4.05 13.77
CA LEU A 209 12.08 3.66 14.92
C LEU A 209 12.89 3.57 16.22
N LYS A 210 14.22 3.34 16.17
CA LYS A 210 15.05 3.25 17.39
C LYS A 210 14.99 4.51 18.25
N SER A 211 14.98 5.70 17.64
CA SER A 211 14.89 6.95 18.42
C SER A 211 13.55 7.07 19.15
N ASP A 212 12.46 6.64 18.53
CA ASP A 212 11.14 6.68 19.15
C ASP A 212 11.01 5.66 20.28
N VAL A 213 11.57 4.45 20.09
CA VAL A 213 11.63 3.42 21.14
C VAL A 213 12.39 3.89 22.37
N LEU A 214 13.53 4.58 22.18
CA LEU A 214 14.33 5.12 23.29
C LEU A 214 13.58 6.20 24.08
N ASN A 215 12.72 6.96 23.41
CA ASN A 215 11.92 8.02 24.01
C ASN A 215 10.58 7.53 24.59
N GLY A 216 10.19 6.28 24.29
CA GLY A 216 8.89 5.72 24.67
C GLY A 216 7.70 6.41 23.99
N SER A 217 7.93 7.09 22.86
CA SER A 217 6.88 7.79 22.11
C SER A 217 6.04 6.82 21.28
N SER A 218 4.76 7.15 21.10
CA SER A 218 3.90 6.44 20.13
C SER A 218 4.26 6.88 18.71
N VAL A 219 4.26 5.93 17.78
CA VAL A 219 4.58 6.16 16.36
C VAL A 219 3.39 5.78 15.50
N ASN A 220 3.06 6.62 14.51
CA ASN A 220 2.08 6.28 13.48
C ASN A 220 2.72 5.34 12.45
N MET A 221 2.46 4.03 12.59
CA MET A 221 3.03 3.03 11.68
C MET A 221 2.45 3.09 10.26
N GLU A 222 1.24 3.61 10.06
CA GLU A 222 0.64 3.76 8.73
C GLU A 222 1.47 4.72 7.87
N GLU A 223 1.80 5.89 8.44
CA GLU A 223 2.66 6.88 7.79
C GLU A 223 4.05 6.31 7.50
N LYS A 224 4.62 5.55 8.44
CA LYS A 224 5.94 4.93 8.28
C LYS A 224 5.96 3.86 7.20
N PHE A 225 4.91 3.06 7.07
CA PHE A 225 4.81 2.06 6.00
C PHE A 225 4.55 2.70 4.64
N SER A 226 3.79 3.79 4.56
CA SER A 226 3.67 4.54 3.31
C SER A 226 5.02 5.13 2.87
N GLN A 227 5.77 5.78 3.78
CA GLN A 227 7.12 6.28 3.50
C GLN A 227 8.04 5.14 3.03
N LEU A 228 8.10 4.04 3.78
CA LEU A 228 8.89 2.86 3.42
C LEU A 228 8.60 2.38 2.00
N THR A 229 7.32 2.21 1.66
CA THR A 229 6.90 1.62 0.39
C THR A 229 7.11 2.56 -0.77
N LEU A 230 7.06 3.88 -0.57
CA LEU A 230 7.43 4.86 -1.58
C LEU A 230 8.92 4.78 -1.93
N ASP A 231 9.78 4.73 -0.91
CA ASP A 231 11.23 4.60 -1.10
C ASP A 231 11.55 3.28 -1.84
N VAL A 232 10.89 2.18 -1.48
CA VAL A 232 11.03 0.88 -2.13
C VAL A 232 10.65 0.94 -3.60
N ILE A 233 9.46 1.45 -3.93
CA ILE A 233 8.96 1.45 -5.31
C ILE A 233 9.77 2.43 -6.19
N GLY A 234 10.23 3.55 -5.62
CA GLY A 234 11.11 4.50 -6.31
C GLY A 234 12.44 3.88 -6.71
N LEU A 235 13.07 3.15 -5.78
CA LEU A 235 14.31 2.42 -6.04
C LEU A 235 14.09 1.27 -7.03
N ALA A 236 13.01 0.51 -6.87
CA ALA A 236 12.73 -0.65 -7.71
C ALA A 236 12.41 -0.29 -9.17
N ILE A 237 11.71 0.83 -9.40
CA ILE A 237 11.30 1.27 -10.74
C ILE A 237 12.35 2.17 -11.40
N PHE A 238 12.98 3.08 -10.65
CA PHE A 238 13.81 4.15 -11.20
C PHE A 238 15.25 4.19 -10.67
N ASN A 239 15.61 3.30 -9.73
CA ASN A 239 16.83 3.43 -8.92
C ASN A 239 16.94 4.81 -8.24
N TYR A 240 15.78 5.40 -7.90
CA TYR A 240 15.68 6.72 -7.28
C TYR A 240 15.15 6.60 -5.86
N ASN A 241 15.91 7.11 -4.89
CA ASN A 241 15.51 7.14 -3.50
C ASN A 241 14.77 8.46 -3.21
N PHE A 242 13.46 8.38 -2.96
CA PHE A 242 12.65 9.55 -2.56
C PHE A 242 13.04 10.11 -1.20
N ASP A 243 13.70 9.30 -0.37
CA ASP A 243 14.17 9.64 0.97
C ASP A 243 13.05 10.02 1.96
N SER A 244 11.85 9.49 1.72
CA SER A 244 10.62 9.86 2.44
C SER A 244 10.65 9.50 3.92
N LEU A 245 11.45 8.51 4.31
CA LEU A 245 11.69 8.15 5.73
C LEU A 245 12.50 9.22 6.50
N THR A 246 13.10 10.20 5.82
CA THR A 246 13.95 11.23 6.45
C THR A 246 13.48 12.65 6.16
N THR A 247 13.03 12.93 4.94
CA THR A 247 12.67 14.28 4.52
C THR A 247 11.29 14.30 3.87
N ASN A 248 10.53 15.34 4.15
CA ASN A 248 9.30 15.62 3.40
C ASN A 248 9.68 16.01 1.97
N ASN A 249 9.40 15.13 1.01
CA ASN A 249 9.65 15.38 -0.39
C ASN A 249 8.35 15.87 -1.06
N PRO A 250 8.32 17.03 -1.73
CA PRO A 250 7.11 17.58 -2.37
C PRO A 250 6.43 16.63 -3.36
N VAL A 251 7.18 15.69 -3.95
CA VAL A 251 6.62 14.66 -4.85
C VAL A 251 5.68 13.72 -4.10
N ILE A 252 5.91 13.46 -2.81
CA ILE A 252 5.06 12.63 -1.96
C ILE A 252 3.68 13.27 -1.83
N ASP A 253 3.65 14.54 -1.41
CA ASP A 253 2.43 15.32 -1.27
C ASP A 253 1.68 15.43 -2.60
N ALA A 254 2.41 15.50 -3.71
CA ALA A 254 1.84 15.48 -5.04
C ALA A 254 1.20 14.13 -5.39
N VAL A 255 1.87 13.00 -5.11
CA VAL A 255 1.32 11.65 -5.32
C VAL A 255 0.04 11.46 -4.51
N TYR A 256 0.04 11.82 -3.22
CA TYR A 256 -1.15 11.78 -2.38
C TYR A 256 -2.26 12.70 -2.88
N THR A 257 -1.92 13.92 -3.31
CA THR A 257 -2.90 14.86 -3.88
C THR A 257 -3.55 14.28 -5.14
N ALA A 258 -2.77 13.66 -6.02
CA ALA A 258 -3.28 13.06 -7.25
C ALA A 258 -4.13 11.81 -6.98
N LEU A 259 -3.71 10.95 -6.04
CA LEU A 259 -4.50 9.80 -5.59
C LEU A 259 -5.83 10.24 -4.99
N LYS A 260 -5.81 11.27 -4.12
CA LYS A 260 -7.02 11.79 -3.50
C LYS A 260 -7.96 12.39 -4.54
N GLU A 261 -7.43 13.10 -5.55
CA GLU A 261 -8.26 13.61 -6.63
C GLU A 261 -8.90 12.46 -7.44
N ALA A 262 -8.18 11.38 -7.74
CA ALA A 262 -8.75 10.23 -8.45
C ALA A 262 -9.90 9.57 -7.65
N GLU A 263 -9.74 9.45 -6.33
CA GLU A 263 -10.80 9.00 -5.43
C GLU A 263 -12.01 9.94 -5.47
N MET A 264 -11.79 11.25 -5.31
CA MET A 264 -12.87 12.26 -5.32
C MET A 264 -13.64 12.27 -6.65
N ARG A 265 -12.95 12.13 -7.79
CA ARG A 265 -13.59 12.04 -9.12
C ARG A 265 -14.51 10.83 -9.26
N SER A 266 -14.21 9.74 -8.55
CA SER A 266 -15.07 8.54 -8.55
C SER A 266 -16.38 8.76 -7.80
N THR A 267 -16.39 9.67 -6.83
CA THR A 267 -17.55 10.02 -5.99
C THR A 267 -18.25 11.32 -6.39
N ASP A 268 -17.67 12.13 -7.28
CA ASP A 268 -18.29 13.38 -7.74
C ASP A 268 -19.66 13.10 -8.41
N LEU A 269 -20.68 13.86 -8.00
CA LEU A 269 -22.04 13.77 -8.55
C LEU A 269 -22.10 14.12 -10.04
N LEU A 270 -21.33 15.12 -10.45
CA LEU A 270 -21.19 15.56 -11.83
C LEU A 270 -19.71 15.60 -12.21
N PRO A 271 -19.32 15.11 -13.40
CA PRO A 271 -17.92 15.09 -13.83
C PRO A 271 -17.48 16.47 -14.35
N TYR A 272 -17.56 17.49 -13.49
CA TYR A 272 -17.26 18.88 -13.85
C TYR A 272 -15.78 19.08 -14.28
N TRP A 273 -14.89 18.18 -13.85
CA TRP A 273 -13.50 18.09 -14.26
C TRP A 273 -13.28 17.75 -15.74
N LYS A 274 -14.35 17.39 -16.47
CA LYS A 274 -14.33 17.29 -17.94
C LYS A 274 -14.39 18.65 -18.64
N ILE A 275 -14.81 19.70 -17.94
CA ILE A 275 -14.89 21.05 -18.49
C ILE A 275 -13.58 21.77 -18.17
N GLU A 276 -12.73 21.94 -19.18
CA GLU A 276 -11.38 22.49 -19.02
C GLU A 276 -11.37 23.87 -18.33
N ALA A 277 -12.32 24.74 -18.67
CA ALA A 277 -12.45 26.05 -18.04
C ALA A 277 -12.67 25.97 -16.52
N LEU A 278 -13.42 24.96 -16.04
CA LEU A 278 -13.62 24.75 -14.60
C LEU A 278 -12.34 24.24 -13.93
N CYS A 279 -11.54 23.43 -14.62
CA CYS A 279 -10.26 22.96 -14.09
C CYS A 279 -9.27 24.10 -13.82
N LYS A 280 -9.36 25.21 -14.58
CA LYS A 280 -8.51 26.39 -14.40
C LYS A 280 -8.99 27.37 -13.32
N VAL A 281 -10.22 27.20 -12.81
CA VAL A 281 -10.82 28.12 -11.81
C VAL A 281 -11.02 27.43 -10.46
N VAL A 282 -11.41 26.15 -10.45
CA VAL A 282 -11.70 25.42 -9.22
C VAL A 282 -10.39 25.10 -8.48
N PRO A 283 -10.18 25.58 -7.24
CA PRO A 283 -8.91 25.40 -6.52
C PRO A 283 -8.47 23.94 -6.36
N ARG A 284 -9.44 23.02 -6.21
CA ARG A 284 -9.20 21.56 -6.15
C ARG A 284 -8.49 21.06 -7.41
N GLN A 285 -8.99 21.46 -8.59
CA GLN A 285 -8.44 21.05 -9.88
C GLN A 285 -7.09 21.69 -10.16
N ILE A 286 -6.91 22.97 -9.83
CA ILE A 286 -5.61 23.65 -9.95
C ILE A 286 -4.54 22.96 -9.09
N LYS A 287 -4.88 22.57 -7.86
CA LYS A 287 -3.98 21.83 -6.97
C LYS A 287 -3.62 20.46 -7.56
N ALA A 288 -4.62 19.73 -8.08
CA ALA A 288 -4.41 18.43 -8.71
C ALA A 288 -3.54 18.54 -9.98
N GLU A 289 -3.77 19.54 -10.83
CA GLU A 289 -2.96 19.79 -12.03
C GLU A 289 -1.49 20.05 -11.67
N LYS A 290 -1.22 20.91 -10.67
CA LYS A 290 0.14 21.18 -10.19
C LYS A 290 0.82 19.92 -9.64
N ALA A 291 0.07 19.10 -8.90
CA ALA A 291 0.58 17.84 -8.37
C ALA A 291 0.96 16.88 -9.51
N VAL A 292 0.06 16.66 -10.47
CA VAL A 292 0.32 15.80 -11.64
C VAL A 292 1.49 16.32 -12.45
N PHE A 293 1.59 17.63 -12.66
CA PHE A 293 2.72 18.25 -13.36
C PHE A 293 4.05 17.93 -12.68
N LEU A 294 4.15 18.11 -11.35
CA LEU A 294 5.37 17.80 -10.60
C LEU A 294 5.76 16.32 -10.70
N ILE A 295 4.79 15.41 -10.59
CA ILE A 295 5.05 13.96 -10.70
C ILE A 295 5.56 13.64 -12.10
N ARG A 296 4.89 14.14 -13.15
CA ARG A 296 5.28 13.90 -14.55
C ARG A 296 6.67 14.44 -14.84
N GLN A 297 6.97 15.67 -14.41
CA GLN A 297 8.29 16.27 -14.58
C GLN A 297 9.38 15.42 -13.89
N THR A 298 9.13 14.98 -12.66
CA THR A 298 10.09 14.14 -11.91
C THR A 298 10.37 12.83 -12.65
N VAL A 299 9.33 12.16 -13.14
CA VAL A 299 9.47 10.90 -13.90
C VAL A 299 10.19 11.14 -15.24
N GLU A 300 9.90 12.23 -15.94
CA GLU A 300 10.57 12.60 -17.19
C GLU A 300 12.06 12.88 -16.99
N GLU A 301 12.44 13.56 -15.90
CA GLU A 301 13.85 13.80 -15.56
C GLU A 301 14.60 12.48 -15.28
N LEU A 302 13.97 11.53 -14.60
CA LEU A 302 14.54 10.21 -14.33
C LEU A 302 14.71 9.39 -15.62
N ILE A 303 13.70 9.42 -16.50
CA ILE A 303 13.76 8.77 -17.82
C ILE A 303 14.90 9.34 -18.65
N SER A 304 15.02 10.67 -18.74
CA SER A 304 16.06 11.33 -19.52
C SER A 304 17.46 10.96 -19.03
N LYS A 305 17.70 10.99 -17.71
CA LYS A 305 18.99 10.60 -17.12
C LYS A 305 19.35 9.15 -17.42
N CYS A 306 18.40 8.23 -17.22
CA CYS A 306 18.66 6.81 -17.50
C CYS A 306 18.88 6.55 -19.00
N ARG A 307 18.14 7.24 -19.87
CA ARG A 307 18.25 7.11 -21.32
C ARG A 307 19.63 7.53 -21.82
N GLU A 308 20.13 8.67 -21.34
CA GLU A 308 21.47 9.14 -21.69
C GLU A 308 22.55 8.11 -21.35
N ILE A 309 22.46 7.48 -20.18
CA ILE A 309 23.43 6.44 -19.76
C ILE A 309 23.31 5.19 -20.65
N VAL A 310 22.10 4.70 -20.91
CA VAL A 310 21.86 3.52 -21.78
C VAL A 310 22.37 3.75 -23.20
N GLU A 311 22.15 4.95 -23.75
CA GLU A 311 22.61 5.32 -25.09
C GLU A 311 24.14 5.43 -25.16
N ASN A 312 24.76 6.08 -24.18
CA ASN A 312 26.22 6.24 -24.09
C ASN A 312 26.94 4.89 -23.92
N GLU A 313 26.37 3.96 -23.15
CA GLU A 313 26.93 2.62 -22.94
C GLU A 313 26.62 1.65 -24.09
N GLY A 314 25.79 2.06 -25.05
CA GLY A 314 25.37 1.20 -26.17
C GLY A 314 24.59 -0.04 -25.71
N GLU A 315 23.97 0.03 -24.53
CA GLU A 315 23.47 -1.15 -23.83
C GLU A 315 22.25 -1.77 -24.53
N ARG A 316 22.18 -3.11 -24.49
CA ARG A 316 21.11 -3.93 -25.05
C ARG A 316 20.91 -5.18 -24.20
N ILE A 317 19.66 -5.62 -24.08
CA ILE A 317 19.35 -6.93 -23.49
C ILE A 317 19.94 -8.03 -24.38
N ASN A 318 20.82 -8.84 -23.81
CA ASN A 318 21.52 -9.96 -24.45
C ASN A 318 21.18 -11.33 -23.82
N GLU A 319 20.44 -11.34 -22.71
CA GLU A 319 20.07 -12.51 -21.94
C GLU A 319 18.59 -12.41 -21.50
N GLU A 320 17.91 -13.53 -21.29
CA GLU A 320 16.49 -13.56 -20.90
C GLU A 320 16.23 -12.92 -19.52
N GLU A 321 17.16 -13.09 -18.58
CA GLU A 321 17.12 -12.50 -17.23
C GLU A 321 18.17 -11.39 -17.10
N TYR A 322 18.08 -10.37 -17.94
CA TYR A 322 18.98 -9.21 -17.89
C TYR A 322 18.70 -8.33 -16.67
N VAL A 323 19.75 -8.00 -15.92
CA VAL A 323 19.75 -6.97 -14.88
C VAL A 323 21.08 -6.25 -14.93
N ASN A 324 21.06 -4.92 -14.93
CA ASN A 324 22.27 -4.13 -14.80
C ASN A 324 22.70 -4.06 -13.33
N ASP A 325 23.99 -4.32 -13.06
CA ASP A 325 24.50 -4.38 -11.69
C ASP A 325 24.54 -3.01 -10.99
N THR A 326 24.74 -1.91 -11.72
CA THR A 326 24.74 -0.57 -11.12
C THR A 326 23.33 -0.03 -10.96
N ASP A 327 22.47 -0.28 -11.95
CA ASP A 327 21.08 0.18 -12.01
C ASP A 327 20.11 -1.00 -12.24
N PRO A 328 19.72 -1.74 -11.19
CA PRO A 328 18.84 -2.89 -11.31
C PRO A 328 17.35 -2.48 -11.41
N SER A 329 17.04 -1.33 -12.04
CA SER A 329 15.68 -0.80 -12.11
C SER A 329 14.89 -1.29 -13.32
N ILE A 330 13.56 -1.23 -13.21
CA ILE A 330 12.65 -1.53 -14.33
C ILE A 330 12.83 -0.52 -15.47
N LEU A 331 13.04 0.76 -15.16
CA LEU A 331 13.35 1.78 -16.17
C LEU A 331 14.57 1.39 -17.00
N ARG A 332 15.65 0.94 -16.35
CA ARG A 332 16.86 0.49 -17.04
C ARG A 332 16.58 -0.69 -17.97
N PHE A 333 15.88 -1.70 -17.48
CA PHE A 333 15.43 -2.84 -18.28
C PHE A 333 14.65 -2.40 -19.52
N LEU A 334 13.63 -1.54 -19.34
CA LEU A 334 12.76 -1.11 -20.44
C LEU A 334 13.52 -0.31 -21.50
N LEU A 335 14.48 0.53 -21.10
CA LEU A 335 15.31 1.27 -22.05
C LEU A 335 16.32 0.35 -22.77
N ALA A 336 16.95 -0.58 -22.05
CA ALA A 336 17.88 -1.56 -22.63
C ALA A 336 17.19 -2.53 -23.60
N SER A 337 15.88 -2.77 -23.45
CA SER A 337 15.07 -3.57 -24.39
C SER A 337 14.98 -2.94 -25.79
N ARG A 338 15.14 -1.62 -25.88
CA ARG A 338 15.02 -0.81 -27.11
C ARG A 338 13.72 -1.03 -27.89
N GLU A 339 12.65 -1.43 -27.21
CA GLU A 339 11.33 -1.42 -27.82
C GLU A 339 10.90 0.01 -28.20
N GLU A 340 10.25 0.16 -29.36
CA GLU A 340 9.74 1.46 -29.79
C GLU A 340 8.58 1.91 -28.90
N VAL A 341 8.86 2.90 -28.04
CA VAL A 341 7.88 3.53 -27.16
C VAL A 341 8.15 5.03 -27.07
N SER A 342 7.09 5.84 -27.14
CA SER A 342 7.22 7.27 -26.95
C SER A 342 7.61 7.57 -25.49
N SER A 343 8.37 8.65 -25.26
CA SER A 343 8.74 9.06 -23.90
C SER A 343 7.51 9.32 -23.02
N ALA A 344 6.43 9.85 -23.60
CA ALA A 344 5.17 10.06 -22.90
C ALA A 344 4.52 8.73 -22.45
N GLN A 345 4.48 7.72 -23.33
CA GLN A 345 3.93 6.42 -22.97
C GLN A 345 4.79 5.70 -21.91
N LEU A 346 6.12 5.79 -22.01
CA LEU A 346 7.02 5.20 -21.00
C LEU A 346 6.83 5.87 -19.63
N ARG A 347 6.72 7.21 -19.60
CA ARG A 347 6.39 7.96 -18.38
C ARG A 347 5.08 7.49 -17.78
N ASP A 348 4.04 7.38 -18.59
CA ASP A 348 2.70 6.99 -18.15
C ASP A 348 2.69 5.54 -17.61
N ASP A 349 3.42 4.62 -18.24
CA ASP A 349 3.57 3.24 -17.74
C ASP A 349 4.27 3.21 -16.37
N LEU A 350 5.41 3.88 -16.23
CA LEU A 350 6.20 3.90 -15.00
C LEU A 350 5.46 4.59 -13.85
N LEU A 351 4.77 5.69 -14.14
CA LEU A 351 3.93 6.41 -13.18
C LEU A 351 2.76 5.54 -12.72
N SER A 352 2.17 4.76 -13.63
CA SER A 352 1.11 3.82 -13.26
C SER A 352 1.60 2.71 -12.33
N MET A 353 2.84 2.23 -12.50
CA MET A 353 3.47 1.25 -11.62
C MET A 353 3.84 1.84 -10.25
N LEU A 354 4.36 3.07 -10.23
CA LEU A 354 4.70 3.80 -9.01
C LEU A 354 3.50 3.85 -8.07
N VAL A 355 2.36 4.29 -8.59
CA VAL A 355 1.12 4.42 -7.80
C VAL A 355 0.55 3.05 -7.41
N ALA A 356 0.59 2.07 -8.32
CA ALA A 356 0.06 0.73 -8.04
C ALA A 356 0.83 -0.01 -6.94
N GLY A 357 2.15 0.22 -6.80
CA GLY A 357 3.02 -0.49 -5.86
C GLY A 357 3.26 0.21 -4.51
N HIS A 358 2.89 1.49 -4.38
CA HIS A 358 3.15 2.30 -3.19
C HIS A 358 2.11 2.06 -2.08
N GLU A 359 0.97 2.76 -2.12
CA GLU A 359 -0.03 2.77 -1.04
C GLU A 359 -0.66 1.40 -0.77
N THR A 360 -0.76 0.54 -1.78
CA THR A 360 -1.30 -0.82 -1.64
C THR A 360 -0.44 -1.66 -0.69
N THR A 361 0.88 -1.68 -0.90
CA THR A 361 1.83 -2.40 -0.05
C THR A 361 1.89 -1.79 1.34
N GLY A 362 1.87 -0.45 1.44
CA GLY A 362 1.85 0.25 2.71
C GLY A 362 0.64 -0.14 3.56
N SER A 363 -0.55 -0.15 2.96
CA SER A 363 -1.80 -0.55 3.61
C SER A 363 -1.77 -2.00 4.07
N VAL A 364 -1.24 -2.93 3.25
CA VAL A 364 -1.08 -4.34 3.66
C VAL A 364 -0.20 -4.47 4.91
N LEU A 365 0.92 -3.76 4.98
CA LEU A 365 1.81 -3.76 6.14
C LEU A 365 1.13 -3.15 7.38
N THR A 366 0.38 -2.06 7.20
CA THR A 366 -0.40 -1.40 8.25
C THR A 366 -1.40 -2.37 8.86
N TRP A 367 -2.26 -2.99 8.04
CA TRP A 367 -3.29 -3.91 8.53
C TRP A 367 -2.71 -5.21 9.08
N THR A 368 -1.62 -5.73 8.50
CA THR A 368 -0.92 -6.90 9.02
C THR A 368 -0.37 -6.61 10.42
N SER A 369 0.29 -5.46 10.60
CA SER A 369 0.85 -5.05 11.89
C SER A 369 -0.25 -4.78 12.93
N TYR A 370 -1.34 -4.15 12.52
CA TYR A 370 -2.52 -3.96 13.36
C TYR A 370 -3.09 -5.31 13.83
N LEU A 371 -3.32 -6.26 12.92
CA LEU A 371 -3.86 -7.59 13.26
C LEU A 371 -2.92 -8.38 14.18
N LEU A 372 -1.61 -8.36 13.93
CA LEU A 372 -0.63 -9.00 14.81
C LEU A 372 -0.60 -8.36 16.21
N SER A 373 -0.80 -7.05 16.31
CA SER A 373 -0.89 -6.37 17.62
C SER A 373 -2.13 -6.79 18.42
N LYS A 374 -3.17 -7.27 17.74
CA LYS A 374 -4.43 -7.74 18.34
C LYS A 374 -4.39 -9.23 18.72
N ASP A 375 -3.47 -10.02 18.14
CA ASP A 375 -3.28 -11.44 18.43
C ASP A 375 -1.83 -11.74 18.87
N PRO A 376 -1.55 -11.71 20.20
CA PRO A 376 -0.23 -12.02 20.73
C PRO A 376 0.28 -13.44 20.43
N SER A 377 -0.63 -14.39 20.19
CA SER A 377 -0.26 -15.77 19.84
C SER A 377 0.25 -15.84 18.40
N ALA A 378 -0.44 -15.18 17.47
CA ALA A 378 0.03 -15.08 16.09
C ALA A 378 1.38 -14.32 16.02
N LEU A 379 1.51 -13.20 16.73
CA LEU A 379 2.76 -12.45 16.80
C LEU A 379 3.94 -13.30 17.29
N ARG A 380 3.74 -14.09 18.36
CA ARG A 380 4.78 -14.98 18.88
C ARG A 380 5.22 -16.03 17.85
N LYS A 381 4.27 -16.63 17.13
CA LYS A 381 4.58 -17.61 16.08
C LYS A 381 5.36 -17.01 14.91
N VAL A 382 5.03 -15.76 14.52
CA VAL A 382 5.82 -15.02 13.52
C VAL A 382 7.25 -14.80 14.01
N GLN A 383 7.42 -14.35 15.26
CA GLN A 383 8.75 -14.15 15.86
C GLN A 383 9.56 -15.45 15.91
N GLU A 384 8.97 -16.54 16.40
CA GLU A 384 9.59 -17.87 16.44
C GLU A 384 10.00 -18.36 15.04
N GLU A 385 9.17 -18.14 14.01
CA GLU A 385 9.49 -18.48 12.63
C GLU A 385 10.68 -17.66 12.10
N VAL A 386 10.63 -16.34 12.28
CA VAL A 386 11.68 -15.41 11.83
C VAL A 386 13.01 -15.73 12.52
N ASP A 387 12.99 -15.93 13.84
CA ASP A 387 14.18 -16.27 14.63
C ASP A 387 14.81 -17.58 14.15
N ARG A 388 13.98 -18.61 13.93
CA ARG A 388 14.44 -19.93 13.46
C ARG A 388 14.99 -19.91 12.04
N VAL A 389 14.32 -19.21 11.11
CA VAL A 389 14.66 -19.23 9.67
C VAL A 389 15.83 -18.29 9.35
N LEU A 390 15.84 -17.10 9.95
CA LEU A 390 16.82 -16.05 9.62
C LEU A 390 17.98 -16.00 10.62
N GLN A 391 17.80 -16.41 11.88
CA GLN A 391 18.87 -16.40 12.89
C GLN A 391 19.60 -15.03 12.97
N GLY A 392 18.84 -13.94 12.82
CA GLY A 392 19.35 -12.56 12.87
C GLY A 392 19.95 -12.00 11.58
N ARG A 393 20.05 -12.79 10.49
CA ARG A 393 20.50 -12.28 9.18
C ARG A 393 19.38 -11.61 8.40
N LEU A 394 19.73 -10.84 7.37
CA LEU A 394 18.75 -10.29 6.43
C LEU A 394 18.16 -11.40 5.53
N PRO A 395 16.87 -11.34 5.19
CA PRO A 395 16.25 -12.33 4.32
C PRO A 395 16.79 -12.24 2.89
N THR A 396 17.04 -13.39 2.26
CA THR A 396 17.30 -13.50 0.81
C THR A 396 16.02 -13.93 0.09
N TYR A 397 16.06 -13.92 -1.25
CA TYR A 397 14.93 -14.38 -2.06
C TYR A 397 14.53 -15.84 -1.75
N GLU A 398 15.51 -16.69 -1.48
CA GLU A 398 15.32 -18.11 -1.16
C GLU A 398 14.64 -18.33 0.20
N ASP A 399 14.69 -17.36 1.10
CA ASP A 399 14.08 -17.46 2.43
C ASP A 399 12.58 -17.23 2.41
N ILE A 400 12.08 -16.49 1.43
CA ILE A 400 10.66 -16.10 1.35
C ILE A 400 9.76 -17.34 1.39
N LYS A 401 10.14 -18.43 0.70
CA LYS A 401 9.39 -19.70 0.72
C LYS A 401 9.39 -20.42 2.08
N ASN A 402 10.31 -20.06 2.97
CA ASN A 402 10.48 -20.65 4.29
C ASN A 402 9.80 -19.83 5.41
N LEU A 403 9.47 -18.56 5.15
CA LEU A 403 8.69 -17.67 6.03
C LEU A 403 7.18 -17.87 5.82
N LYS A 404 6.74 -19.11 6.00
CA LYS A 404 5.40 -19.57 5.61
C LYS A 404 4.30 -18.98 6.49
N PHE A 405 4.50 -18.99 7.81
CA PHE A 405 3.51 -18.48 8.74
C PHE A 405 3.36 -16.96 8.61
N LEU A 406 4.47 -16.22 8.48
CA LEU A 406 4.43 -14.79 8.17
C LEU A 406 3.70 -14.52 6.85
N THR A 407 3.97 -15.31 5.81
CA THR A 407 3.25 -15.21 4.53
C THR A 407 1.74 -15.43 4.71
N HIS A 408 1.33 -16.42 5.51
CA HIS A 408 -0.08 -16.64 5.83
C HIS A 408 -0.70 -15.48 6.61
N CYS A 409 0.01 -14.84 7.54
CA CYS A 409 -0.47 -13.65 8.24
C CYS A 409 -0.73 -12.49 7.28
N ILE A 410 0.16 -12.27 6.30
CA ILE A 410 -0.02 -11.25 5.26
C ILE A 410 -1.24 -11.60 4.38
N ILE A 411 -1.37 -12.86 3.95
CA ILE A 411 -2.51 -13.32 3.14
C ILE A 411 -3.83 -13.15 3.91
N GLU A 412 -3.86 -13.50 5.20
CA GLU A 412 -5.04 -13.32 6.04
C GLU A 412 -5.38 -11.85 6.26
N SER A 413 -4.37 -10.98 6.39
CA SER A 413 -4.57 -9.53 6.40
C SER A 413 -5.21 -9.04 5.10
N MET A 414 -4.73 -9.49 3.94
CA MET A 414 -5.32 -9.13 2.64
C MET A 414 -6.74 -9.69 2.45
N ARG A 415 -7.06 -10.84 3.07
CA ARG A 415 -8.41 -11.40 3.07
C ARG A 415 -9.39 -10.53 3.88
N LEU A 416 -8.95 -10.00 5.03
CA LEU A 416 -9.76 -9.14 5.90
C LEU A 416 -9.82 -7.70 5.38
N TYR A 417 -8.71 -7.19 4.84
CA TYR A 417 -8.54 -5.83 4.34
C TYR A 417 -7.98 -5.87 2.90
N PRO A 418 -8.83 -6.13 1.90
CA PRO A 418 -8.42 -6.11 0.50
C PRO A 418 -8.21 -4.67 -0.02
N HIS A 419 -7.17 -4.49 -0.85
CA HIS A 419 -6.81 -3.19 -1.44
C HIS A 419 -6.76 -3.28 -2.98
N PRO A 420 -7.67 -2.59 -3.71
CA PRO A 420 -8.84 -1.88 -3.21
C PRO A 420 -9.94 -2.83 -2.68
N PRO A 421 -10.90 -2.34 -1.88
CA PRO A 421 -12.00 -3.16 -1.37
C PRO A 421 -13.05 -3.51 -2.43
N VAL A 422 -13.04 -2.81 -3.57
CA VAL A 422 -13.95 -3.05 -4.70
C VAL A 422 -13.17 -3.03 -6.03
N ILE A 423 -13.57 -3.88 -6.96
CA ILE A 423 -13.03 -3.90 -8.33
C ILE A 423 -14.14 -3.48 -9.29
N CYS A 424 -13.92 -2.37 -10.01
CA CYS A 424 -14.88 -1.87 -10.98
C CYS A 424 -14.64 -2.45 -12.37
N LYS A 425 -15.74 -2.77 -13.06
CA LYS A 425 -15.78 -3.17 -14.47
C LYS A 425 -16.98 -2.54 -15.15
N PHE A 426 -16.89 -2.40 -16.47
CA PHE A 426 -17.96 -1.93 -17.32
C PHE A 426 -18.26 -2.98 -18.38
N SER A 427 -19.52 -3.39 -18.53
CA SER A 427 -19.94 -4.29 -19.60
C SER A 427 -20.13 -3.48 -20.88
N PHE A 428 -19.59 -3.94 -22.00
CA PHE A 428 -20.06 -3.47 -23.29
C PHE A 428 -21.54 -3.85 -23.42
N SER A 429 -22.40 -2.92 -23.85
CA SER A 429 -23.78 -3.29 -24.22
C SER A 429 -23.70 -4.35 -25.33
N ILE A 430 -24.41 -5.46 -25.13
CA ILE A 430 -24.74 -6.39 -26.22
C ILE A 430 -25.91 -5.81 -27.00
#